data_AF-A0A4P5Z229-F1
#
_entry.id   AF-A0A4P5Z229-F1
#
_cell.length_a   1.000
_cell.length_b   1.000
_cell.length_c   1.000
_cell.angle_alpha   90.00
_cell.angle_beta   90.00
_cell.angle_gamma   90.00
#
_symmetry.space_group_name_H-M   'P 1'
#
loop_
_entity.id
_entity.type
_entity.pdbx_description
1 polymer ?
#
loop_
_entity_poly.entity_id
_entity_poly.type
_entity_poly.pdbx_seq_one_letter_code
_entity_poly.pdbx_strand_id
1 'polypeptide(L)'
;MKTLTLLGLALTASRLVAGPQPPPPNTFVPGPQPPPPVTQVITPSASPKPLFVYEQRPFSAAAKLVTAEQAQAILGQFKAALPKLGAPRFAIQVNRVVIEDNAAAPATGTTNSTPAAPAPVTPLASRPPTLTDKLTFREVEKLFGRPLRIAEAALSDLPESMFTGLEKTSSRNPLDWIKTDREALSRLADVVIEVLISSRSVSVREISGDRVYTAPDIQATAIRLRDSQIIGQANATDLLARQPNLGAALRANTIQEFTESVALVLMQDIALNVK
;
A
#
# COMPACT_ATOMS: atom_id res chain seq x y z
N MET A 1 32.21 11.03 -55.67
CA MET A 1 33.01 12.27 -55.63
C MET A 1 32.09 13.43 -55.29
N LYS A 2 32.47 14.25 -54.29
CA LYS A 2 32.13 15.68 -54.09
C LYS A 2 30.64 16.07 -53.91
N THR A 3 30.20 16.46 -52.69
CA THR A 3 30.04 17.86 -52.16
C THR A 3 29.20 18.76 -53.07
N LEU A 4 28.22 19.59 -52.68
CA LEU A 4 28.01 20.51 -51.54
C LEU A 4 26.57 21.08 -51.80
N THR A 5 25.60 21.11 -50.88
CA THR A 5 25.26 22.24 -49.98
C THR A 5 24.34 23.35 -50.54
N LEU A 6 23.38 23.74 -49.68
CA LEU A 6 22.81 25.09 -49.40
C LEU A 6 21.37 25.44 -49.90
N LEU A 7 20.51 25.69 -48.89
CA LEU A 7 19.65 26.88 -48.65
C LEU A 7 18.45 27.23 -49.56
N GLY A 8 17.33 27.56 -48.90
CA GLY A 8 16.61 28.80 -49.22
C GLY A 8 15.09 28.70 -49.45
N LEU A 9 14.32 29.02 -48.40
CA LEU A 9 13.24 30.01 -48.36
C LEU A 9 12.34 30.22 -49.60
N ALA A 10 11.00 30.10 -49.44
CA ALA A 10 10.07 31.24 -49.56
C ALA A 10 8.59 30.81 -49.62
N LEU A 11 7.80 31.57 -48.87
CA LEU A 11 6.35 31.61 -48.79
C LEU A 11 5.79 32.34 -50.03
N THR A 12 4.77 31.80 -50.70
CA THR A 12 4.01 32.56 -51.72
C THR A 12 2.51 32.49 -51.46
N ALA A 13 1.95 33.69 -51.28
CA ALA A 13 0.54 33.98 -51.08
C ALA A 13 -0.18 34.14 -52.43
N SER A 14 -1.43 33.69 -52.50
CA SER A 14 -2.36 34.07 -53.58
C SER A 14 -3.17 35.28 -53.14
N ARG A 15 -3.06 36.37 -53.92
CA ARG A 15 -3.92 37.56 -53.86
C ARG A 15 -5.14 37.35 -54.76
N LEU A 16 -6.31 37.82 -54.32
CA LEU A 16 -7.34 38.34 -55.22
C LEU A 16 -7.56 39.83 -54.92
N VAL A 17 -7.45 40.63 -55.98
CA VAL A 17 -7.72 42.07 -56.05
C VAL A 17 -8.87 42.27 -57.03
N ALA A 18 -9.88 43.02 -56.61
CA ALA A 18 -10.82 43.79 -57.44
C ALA A 18 -11.30 44.93 -56.51
N GLY A 19 -10.94 46.20 -56.70
CA GLY A 19 -11.43 47.14 -57.72
C GLY A 19 -12.05 48.35 -56.97
N PRO A 20 -11.96 49.60 -57.46
CA PRO A 20 -12.15 50.81 -56.65
C PRO A 20 -13.64 51.23 -56.51
N GLN A 21 -14.07 51.66 -55.32
CA GLN A 21 -15.38 52.31 -55.12
C GLN A 21 -15.27 53.68 -54.40
N PRO A 22 -16.15 54.64 -54.74
CA PRO A 22 -16.00 56.08 -54.48
C PRO A 22 -16.37 56.51 -53.05
N PRO A 23 -15.99 57.73 -52.62
CA PRO A 23 -16.29 58.21 -51.28
C PRO A 23 -17.79 58.52 -51.09
N PRO A 24 -18.39 58.16 -49.94
CA PRO A 24 -19.75 58.58 -49.61
C PRO A 24 -19.82 60.06 -49.19
N PRO A 25 -20.96 60.74 -49.43
CA PRO A 25 -21.15 62.16 -49.14
C PRO A 25 -21.40 62.45 -47.65
N ASN A 26 -20.90 63.62 -47.20
CA ASN A 26 -21.14 64.21 -45.88
C ASN A 26 -22.64 64.24 -45.55
N THR A 27 -23.02 63.62 -44.44
CA THR A 27 -24.36 63.76 -43.84
C THR A 27 -24.25 64.21 -42.39
N PHE A 28 -25.04 65.23 -42.08
CA PHE A 28 -25.18 65.94 -40.81
C PHE A 28 -25.40 65.00 -39.62
N VAL A 29 -24.82 65.34 -38.46
CA VAL A 29 -25.07 64.69 -37.16
C VAL A 29 -26.25 65.37 -36.46
N PRO A 30 -27.39 64.68 -36.18
CA PRO A 30 -28.41 65.17 -35.27
C PRO A 30 -28.09 64.77 -33.82
N GLY A 31 -28.32 65.67 -32.86
CA GLY A 31 -28.14 65.44 -31.43
C GLY A 31 -29.14 64.43 -30.81
N PRO A 32 -28.95 64.06 -29.53
CA PRO A 32 -29.63 62.92 -28.90
C PRO A 32 -31.11 63.20 -28.57
N GLN A 33 -32.01 62.30 -28.98
CA GLN A 33 -33.40 62.24 -28.49
C GLN A 33 -33.51 61.35 -27.22
N PRO A 34 -34.37 61.71 -26.25
CA PRO A 34 -34.67 60.83 -25.12
C PRO A 34 -35.48 59.59 -25.56
N PRO A 35 -35.22 58.40 -24.99
CA PRO A 35 -35.95 57.17 -25.35
C PRO A 35 -37.38 57.14 -24.77
N PRO A 36 -38.33 56.46 -25.47
CA PRO A 36 -39.70 56.27 -24.98
C PRO A 36 -39.78 55.28 -23.81
N PRO A 37 -40.82 55.33 -22.95
CA PRO A 37 -40.96 54.41 -21.83
C PRO A 37 -41.24 52.98 -22.31
N VAL A 38 -40.37 52.04 -21.95
CA VAL A 38 -40.58 50.61 -22.18
C VAL A 38 -41.48 50.07 -21.07
N THR A 39 -42.67 49.59 -21.42
CA THR A 39 -43.52 48.79 -20.51
C THR A 39 -42.90 47.40 -20.38
N GLN A 40 -42.43 47.03 -19.19
CA GLN A 40 -41.95 45.68 -18.92
C GLN A 40 -43.12 44.70 -18.86
N VAL A 41 -43.17 43.76 -19.81
CA VAL A 41 -44.01 42.56 -19.69
C VAL A 41 -43.32 41.62 -18.70
N ILE A 42 -43.94 41.40 -17.55
CA ILE A 42 -43.43 40.50 -16.51
C ILE A 42 -43.78 39.07 -16.94
N THR A 43 -42.80 38.30 -17.42
CA THR A 43 -42.92 36.85 -17.56
C THR A 43 -42.71 36.19 -16.19
N PRO A 44 -43.60 35.28 -15.74
CA PRO A 44 -43.41 34.58 -14.46
C PRO A 44 -42.17 33.68 -14.54
N SER A 45 -41.28 33.87 -13.58
CA SER A 45 -40.01 33.16 -13.42
C SER A 45 -40.24 31.64 -13.39
N ALA A 46 -39.59 30.93 -14.31
CA ALA A 46 -39.47 29.47 -14.20
C ALA A 46 -38.69 29.13 -12.91
N SER A 47 -39.23 28.20 -12.13
CA SER A 47 -38.63 27.73 -10.88
C SER A 47 -37.18 27.28 -11.10
N PRO A 48 -36.22 27.69 -10.25
CA PRO A 48 -34.84 27.30 -10.41
C PRO A 48 -34.71 25.79 -10.19
N LYS A 49 -34.15 25.09 -11.18
CA LYS A 49 -33.69 23.70 -11.01
C LYS A 49 -32.70 23.68 -9.83
N PRO A 50 -32.76 22.70 -8.91
CA PRO A 50 -31.83 22.64 -7.80
C PRO A 50 -30.41 22.52 -8.36
N LEU A 51 -29.59 23.53 -8.05
CA LEU A 51 -28.16 23.50 -8.32
C LEU A 51 -27.56 22.48 -7.34
N PHE A 52 -27.25 21.28 -7.82
CA PHE A 52 -26.49 20.32 -7.04
C PHE A 52 -25.07 20.85 -6.89
N VAL A 53 -24.82 21.53 -5.76
CA VAL A 53 -23.46 21.87 -5.34
C VAL A 53 -22.81 20.58 -4.91
N TYR A 54 -22.04 19.99 -5.81
CA TYR A 54 -21.11 18.94 -5.43
C TYR A 54 -19.98 19.62 -4.65
N GLU A 55 -20.04 19.53 -3.32
CA GLU A 55 -18.86 19.77 -2.52
C GLU A 55 -17.81 18.73 -2.94
N GLN A 56 -16.90 19.13 -3.82
CA GLN A 56 -15.66 18.42 -4.07
C GLN A 56 -14.82 18.56 -2.80
N ARG A 57 -15.06 17.66 -1.85
CA ARG A 57 -14.15 17.47 -0.72
C ARG A 57 -12.78 17.15 -1.35
N PRO A 58 -11.74 17.96 -1.11
CA PRO A 58 -10.42 17.69 -1.66
C PRO A 58 -10.02 16.28 -1.27
N PHE A 59 -9.54 15.52 -2.25
CA PHE A 59 -9.10 14.14 -2.10
C PHE A 59 -8.16 14.08 -0.89
N SER A 60 -8.66 13.54 0.23
CA SER A 60 -7.93 13.50 1.49
C SER A 60 -6.63 12.75 1.28
N ALA A 61 -5.54 13.24 1.89
CA ALA A 61 -4.21 12.66 1.78
C ALA A 61 -4.26 11.13 1.92
N ALA A 62 -3.45 10.44 1.11
CA ALA A 62 -3.34 8.99 1.08
C ALA A 62 -3.38 8.40 2.50
N ALA A 63 -4.34 7.50 2.76
CA ALA A 63 -4.57 6.93 4.08
C ALA A 63 -3.36 6.09 4.51
N LYS A 64 -2.47 6.66 5.32
CA LYS A 64 -1.36 5.92 5.93
C LYS A 64 -1.88 4.99 7.01
N LEU A 65 -1.33 3.78 7.05
CA LEU A 65 -1.71 2.75 8.04
C LEU A 65 -1.36 3.17 9.47
N VAL A 66 -0.21 3.84 9.64
CA VAL A 66 0.26 4.44 10.89
C VAL A 66 0.76 5.85 10.55
N THR A 67 0.25 6.87 11.25
CA THR A 67 0.70 8.25 11.04
C THR A 67 2.09 8.48 11.64
N ALA A 68 2.79 9.54 11.20
CA ALA A 68 4.09 9.88 11.76
C ALA A 68 4.02 10.16 13.27
N GLU A 69 2.96 10.84 13.72
CA GLU A 69 2.72 11.13 15.13
C GLU A 69 2.47 9.85 15.93
N GLN A 70 1.63 8.93 15.42
CA GLN A 70 1.38 7.63 16.04
C GLN A 70 2.68 6.82 16.13
N ALA A 71 3.50 6.81 15.08
CA ALA A 71 4.78 6.13 15.08
C ALA A 71 5.70 6.67 16.18
N GLN A 72 5.83 7.99 16.31
CA GLN A 72 6.65 8.59 17.38
C GLN A 72 6.12 8.26 18.78
N ALA A 73 4.80 8.29 18.98
CA ALA A 73 4.18 7.91 20.24
C ALA A 73 4.47 6.44 20.60
N ILE A 74 4.33 5.52 19.63
CA ILE A 74 4.63 4.10 19.79
C ILE A 74 6.10 3.88 20.15
N LEU A 75 7.02 4.53 19.42
CA LEU A 75 8.46 4.42 19.67
C LEU A 75 8.81 4.89 21.10
N GLY A 76 8.21 6.01 21.53
CA GLY A 76 8.39 6.53 22.89
C GLY A 76 7.85 5.59 23.97
N GLN A 77 6.65 5.03 23.76
CA GLN A 77 6.03 4.06 24.68
C GLN A 77 6.87 2.79 24.81
N PHE A 78 7.32 2.24 23.68
CA PHE A 78 8.15 1.04 23.68
C PHE A 78 9.51 1.29 24.34
N LYS A 79 10.17 2.42 24.03
CA LYS A 79 11.43 2.81 24.67
C LYS A 79 11.28 2.89 26.20
N ALA A 80 10.19 3.45 26.68
CA ALA A 80 9.89 3.50 28.12
C ALA A 80 9.61 2.12 28.74
N ALA A 81 9.15 1.16 27.94
CA ALA A 81 8.88 -0.21 28.38
C ALA A 81 10.13 -1.12 28.37
N LEU A 82 11.15 -0.81 27.57
CA LEU A 82 12.38 -1.62 27.46
C LEU A 82 13.05 -1.94 28.81
N PRO A 83 13.23 -1.00 29.75
CA PRO A 83 13.84 -1.32 31.05
C PRO A 83 13.02 -2.35 31.85
N LYS A 84 11.68 -2.28 31.76
CA LYS A 84 10.78 -3.23 32.43
C LYS A 84 10.84 -4.63 31.82
N LEU A 85 11.21 -4.72 30.54
CA LEU A 85 11.50 -5.99 29.85
C LEU A 85 12.89 -6.56 30.19
N GLY A 86 13.73 -5.81 30.90
CA GLY A 86 15.12 -6.17 31.16
C GLY A 86 16.07 -5.85 30.01
N ALA A 87 15.69 -4.91 29.13
CA ALA A 87 16.45 -4.51 27.93
C ALA A 87 16.90 -5.72 27.08
N PRO A 88 15.97 -6.57 26.62
CA PRO A 88 16.29 -7.81 25.92
C PRO A 88 16.95 -7.53 24.56
N ARG A 89 17.79 -8.47 24.12
CA ARG A 89 18.27 -8.54 22.74
C ARG A 89 17.21 -9.21 21.86
N PHE A 90 16.84 -8.56 20.78
CA PHE A 90 15.85 -9.06 19.83
C PHE A 90 16.52 -9.68 18.61
N ALA A 91 16.05 -10.84 18.17
CA ALA A 91 16.36 -11.42 16.86
C ALA A 91 15.09 -11.41 15.99
N ILE A 92 15.25 -11.25 14.67
CA ILE A 92 14.12 -11.24 13.73
C ILE A 92 14.25 -12.47 12.83
N GLN A 93 13.29 -13.39 12.92
CA GLN A 93 13.22 -14.56 12.08
C GLN A 93 12.06 -14.41 11.10
N VAL A 94 12.33 -14.53 9.81
CA VAL A 94 11.31 -14.36 8.77
C VAL A 94 10.99 -15.73 8.19
N ASN A 95 9.75 -16.18 8.37
CA ASN A 95 9.23 -17.40 7.79
C ASN A 95 8.31 -17.06 6.62
N ARG A 96 8.72 -17.42 5.40
CA ARG A 96 7.91 -17.16 4.21
C ARG A 96 7.05 -18.37 3.91
N VAL A 97 5.79 -18.33 4.33
CA VAL A 97 4.80 -19.33 3.90
C VAL A 97 4.10 -18.77 2.66
N VAL A 98 4.33 -19.40 1.51
CA VAL A 98 3.54 -19.10 0.31
C VAL A 98 2.25 -19.89 0.40
N ILE A 99 1.22 -19.31 1.01
CA ILE A 99 -0.13 -19.86 0.96
C ILE A 99 -0.79 -19.32 -0.31
N GLU A 100 -1.08 -20.21 -1.26
CA GLU A 100 -1.85 -19.90 -2.46
C GLU A 100 -3.33 -19.93 -2.10
N ASP A 101 -3.94 -18.75 -1.94
CA ASP A 101 -5.39 -18.63 -2.03
C ASP A 101 -5.77 -18.87 -3.49
N ASN A 102 -6.16 -20.09 -3.83
CA ASN A 102 -6.89 -20.39 -5.06
C ASN A 102 -8.19 -19.58 -5.05
N ALA A 103 -8.14 -18.36 -5.58
CA ALA A 103 -9.31 -17.50 -5.71
C ALA A 103 -10.36 -18.18 -6.60
N ALA A 104 -11.41 -18.67 -5.95
CA ALA A 104 -12.76 -18.93 -6.43
C ALA A 104 -12.92 -19.24 -7.94
N ALA A 105 -12.96 -20.54 -8.27
CA ALA A 105 -13.76 -20.98 -9.42
C ALA A 105 -15.24 -20.67 -9.14
N PRO A 106 -16.01 -20.16 -10.12
CA PRO A 106 -17.44 -19.92 -9.92
C PRO A 106 -18.14 -21.25 -9.64
N ALA A 107 -18.84 -21.31 -8.51
CA ALA A 107 -19.63 -22.47 -8.12
C ALA A 107 -20.81 -22.64 -9.08
N THR A 108 -20.68 -23.57 -10.03
CA THR A 108 -21.81 -24.16 -10.74
C THR A 108 -21.88 -25.65 -10.44
N GLY A 109 -22.84 -26.02 -9.58
CA GLY A 109 -23.61 -27.27 -9.66
C GLY A 109 -22.91 -28.63 -9.52
N THR A 110 -23.16 -29.27 -8.38
CA THR A 110 -23.63 -30.68 -8.28
C THR A 110 -22.58 -31.83 -8.27
N THR A 111 -22.42 -32.41 -7.07
CA THR A 111 -22.13 -33.82 -6.69
C THR A 111 -20.94 -34.56 -7.31
N ASN A 112 -19.89 -34.77 -6.53
CA ASN A 112 -19.53 -36.06 -5.89
C ASN A 112 -18.08 -36.03 -5.39
N SER A 113 -17.90 -36.41 -4.13
CA SER A 113 -16.62 -36.47 -3.44
C SER A 113 -15.72 -37.57 -4.01
N THR A 114 -14.57 -37.16 -4.55
CA THR A 114 -13.38 -38.00 -4.76
C THR A 114 -12.17 -37.19 -4.27
N PRO A 115 -11.18 -37.76 -3.54
CA PRO A 115 -10.01 -37.02 -3.11
C PRO A 115 -9.20 -36.60 -4.35
N ALA A 116 -9.09 -35.30 -4.59
CA ALA A 116 -8.25 -34.77 -5.66
C ALA A 116 -6.77 -35.06 -5.33
N ALA A 117 -6.06 -35.62 -6.30
CA ALA A 117 -4.62 -35.82 -6.26
C ALA A 117 -3.89 -34.49 -5.93
N PRO A 118 -2.72 -34.53 -5.26
CA PRO A 118 -1.95 -33.32 -4.96
C PRO A 118 -1.64 -32.59 -6.28
N ALA A 119 -2.03 -31.32 -6.34
CA ALA A 119 -1.80 -30.47 -7.50
C ALA A 119 -0.29 -30.43 -7.83
N PRO A 120 0.10 -30.40 -9.11
CA PRO A 120 1.50 -30.29 -9.50
C PRO A 120 2.06 -28.97 -8.96
N VAL A 121 3.17 -29.05 -8.22
CA VAL A 121 3.96 -27.89 -7.80
C VAL A 121 4.39 -27.13 -9.04
N THR A 122 3.83 -25.94 -9.26
CA THR A 122 4.22 -25.10 -10.39
C THR A 122 5.61 -24.53 -10.10
N PRO A 123 6.60 -24.68 -11.01
CA PRO A 123 7.94 -24.12 -10.80
C PRO A 123 7.88 -22.61 -10.57
N LEU A 124 8.68 -22.10 -9.62
CA LEU A 124 8.75 -20.69 -9.23
C LEU A 124 8.93 -19.72 -10.43
N ALA A 125 9.55 -20.19 -11.51
CA ALA A 125 9.81 -19.43 -12.74
C ALA A 125 8.57 -19.21 -13.64
N SER A 126 7.47 -19.92 -13.42
CA SER A 126 6.25 -19.85 -14.25
C SER A 126 5.06 -19.19 -13.55
N ARG A 127 5.25 -18.72 -12.30
CA ARG A 127 4.20 -18.12 -11.48
C ARG A 127 4.17 -16.59 -11.66
N PRO A 128 2.99 -15.94 -11.76
CA PRO A 128 2.90 -14.49 -11.66
C PRO A 128 3.48 -14.02 -10.31
N PRO A 129 4.28 -12.93 -10.28
CA PRO A 129 4.92 -12.48 -9.05
C PRO A 129 3.87 -12.09 -8.01
N THR A 130 3.95 -12.70 -6.83
CA THR A 130 3.10 -12.37 -5.68
C THR A 130 3.62 -11.14 -4.95
N LEU A 131 2.78 -10.51 -4.11
CA LEU A 131 3.22 -9.38 -3.28
C LEU A 131 4.39 -9.78 -2.36
N THR A 132 4.40 -11.05 -1.94
CA THR A 132 5.45 -11.69 -1.14
C THR A 132 6.77 -11.87 -1.91
N ASP A 133 6.76 -11.92 -3.24
CA ASP A 133 7.97 -12.00 -4.07
C ASP A 133 8.72 -10.66 -4.16
N LYS A 134 8.11 -9.58 -3.67
CA LYS A 134 8.66 -8.22 -3.77
C LYS A 134 9.66 -7.87 -2.66
N LEU A 135 9.69 -8.62 -1.56
CA LEU A 135 10.59 -8.38 -0.44
C LEU A 135 11.55 -9.56 -0.24
N THR A 136 12.83 -9.25 -0.02
CA THR A 136 13.82 -10.24 0.40
C THR A 136 13.78 -10.45 1.92
N PHE A 137 14.24 -11.61 2.42
CA PHE A 137 14.35 -11.87 3.87
C PHE A 137 15.09 -10.76 4.61
N ARG A 138 16.25 -10.37 4.06
CA ARG A 138 17.09 -9.29 4.61
C ARG A 138 16.41 -7.92 4.59
N GLU A 139 15.54 -7.66 3.60
CA GLU A 139 14.76 -6.42 3.56
C GLU A 139 13.71 -6.41 4.69
N VAL A 140 13.01 -7.52 4.90
CA VAL A 140 12.03 -7.66 5.99
C VAL A 140 12.69 -7.46 7.35
N GLU A 141 13.83 -8.12 7.60
CA GLU A 141 14.60 -7.92 8.84
C GLU A 141 15.00 -6.46 9.04
N LYS A 142 15.42 -5.77 7.96
CA LYS A 142 15.75 -4.35 8.03
C LYS A 142 14.53 -3.49 8.36
N LEU A 143 13.38 -3.76 7.72
CA LEU A 143 12.13 -3.03 7.94
C LEU A 143 11.59 -3.22 9.37
N PHE A 144 11.62 -4.45 9.91
CA PHE A 144 11.26 -4.72 11.30
C PHE A 144 12.29 -4.19 12.30
N GLY A 145 13.58 -4.28 11.97
CA GLY A 145 14.67 -3.86 12.85
C GLY A 145 14.81 -2.34 12.92
N ARG A 146 14.46 -1.59 11.88
CA ARG A 146 14.58 -0.13 11.85
C ARG A 146 13.86 0.56 13.03
N PRO A 147 12.56 0.36 13.29
CA PRO A 147 11.88 1.02 14.41
C PRO A 147 12.43 0.55 15.78
N LEU A 148 12.84 -0.71 15.90
CA LEU A 148 13.50 -1.23 17.11
C LEU A 148 14.81 -0.50 17.40
N ARG A 149 15.67 -0.30 16.40
CA ARG A 149 16.92 0.48 16.55
C ARG A 149 16.65 1.94 16.92
N ILE A 150 15.64 2.56 16.30
CA ILE A 150 15.24 3.94 16.63
C ILE A 150 14.78 4.05 18.10
N ALA A 151 14.11 3.02 18.62
CA ALA A 151 13.71 2.95 20.01
C ALA A 151 14.82 2.41 20.95
N GLU A 152 16.07 2.32 20.48
CA GLU A 152 17.25 1.88 21.25
C GLU A 152 17.21 0.42 21.72
N ALA A 153 16.42 -0.44 21.08
CA ALA A 153 16.48 -1.86 21.34
C ALA A 153 17.76 -2.48 20.77
N ALA A 154 18.34 -3.42 21.52
CA ALA A 154 19.45 -4.23 21.04
C ALA A 154 18.95 -5.26 20.03
N LEU A 155 19.59 -5.31 18.85
CA LEU A 155 19.30 -6.31 17.83
C LEU A 155 20.47 -7.26 17.67
N SER A 156 20.15 -8.54 17.53
CA SER A 156 21.08 -9.60 17.19
C SER A 156 20.95 -9.93 15.71
N ASP A 157 22.07 -9.87 14.99
CA ASP A 157 22.11 -10.28 13.59
C ASP A 157 22.09 -11.80 13.50
N LEU A 158 21.10 -12.36 12.82
CA LEU A 158 21.03 -13.80 12.57
C LEU A 158 21.85 -14.16 11.32
N PRO A 159 22.56 -15.30 11.33
CA PRO A 159 23.29 -15.77 10.17
C PRO A 159 22.33 -16.18 9.05
N GLU A 160 22.70 -15.88 7.80
CA GLU A 160 21.86 -16.13 6.61
C GLU A 160 21.51 -17.63 6.43
N SER A 161 22.32 -18.52 7.02
CA SER A 161 22.09 -19.97 7.05
C SER A 161 20.86 -20.40 7.87
N MET A 162 20.39 -19.59 8.82
CA MET A 162 19.16 -19.89 9.58
C MET A 162 17.88 -19.63 8.75
N PHE A 163 17.97 -18.84 7.67
CA PHE A 163 16.81 -18.51 6.83
C PHE A 163 16.59 -19.54 5.72
N THR A 164 17.67 -20.16 5.24
CA THR A 164 17.65 -21.16 4.16
C THR A 164 17.18 -22.55 4.61
N GLY A 165 17.06 -22.76 5.93
CA GLY A 165 16.50 -24.00 6.49
C GLY A 165 15.03 -24.22 6.13
N LEU A 166 14.23 -23.15 5.99
CA LEU A 166 12.78 -23.26 5.77
C LEU A 166 12.38 -23.63 4.34
N GLU A 167 13.25 -23.37 3.35
CA GLU A 167 12.98 -23.74 1.95
C GLU A 167 13.36 -25.21 1.64
N LYS A 168 14.30 -25.79 2.41
CA LYS A 168 14.83 -27.15 2.22
C LYS A 168 14.17 -28.23 3.10
N THR A 169 13.19 -27.89 3.93
CA THR A 169 12.75 -28.74 5.06
C THR A 169 11.42 -29.48 4.87
N SER A 170 10.86 -29.54 3.65
CA SER A 170 9.72 -30.44 3.38
C SER A 170 10.02 -31.93 3.64
N SER A 171 11.27 -32.31 3.94
CA SER A 171 11.72 -33.70 4.10
C SER A 171 12.43 -34.02 5.43
N ARG A 172 12.48 -33.12 6.42
CA ARG A 172 13.14 -33.39 7.73
C ARG A 172 12.11 -33.36 8.86
N ASN A 173 12.26 -34.25 9.85
CA ASN A 173 11.34 -34.36 10.98
C ASN A 173 11.18 -32.98 11.68
N PRO A 174 9.98 -32.39 11.72
CA PRO A 174 9.79 -30.99 12.13
C PRO A 174 10.30 -30.66 13.54
N LEU A 175 10.34 -31.65 14.43
CA LEU A 175 10.65 -31.45 15.85
C LEU A 175 12.15 -31.30 16.14
N ASP A 176 13.02 -31.85 15.30
CA ASP A 176 14.47 -31.88 15.58
C ASP A 176 15.14 -30.55 15.25
N TRP A 177 14.75 -29.91 14.15
CA TRP A 177 15.31 -28.61 13.77
C TRP A 177 14.79 -27.48 14.66
N ILE A 178 13.53 -27.53 15.12
CA ILE A 178 12.95 -26.54 16.05
C ILE A 178 13.77 -26.47 17.35
N LYS A 179 14.22 -27.61 17.87
CA LYS A 179 15.04 -27.65 19.10
C LYS A 179 16.44 -27.09 18.88
N THR A 180 17.09 -27.48 17.78
CA THR A 180 18.45 -27.02 17.44
C THR A 180 18.48 -25.52 17.16
N ASP A 181 17.53 -25.00 16.38
CA ASP A 181 17.42 -23.57 16.08
C ASP A 181 17.13 -22.77 17.34
N ARG A 182 16.28 -23.29 18.22
CA ARG A 182 15.94 -22.60 19.47
C ARG A 182 17.10 -22.53 20.45
N GLU A 183 17.92 -23.58 20.56
CA GLU A 183 19.15 -23.53 21.36
C GLU A 183 20.13 -22.51 20.76
N ALA A 184 20.30 -22.50 19.43
CA ALA A 184 21.16 -21.54 18.75
C ALA A 184 20.67 -20.08 18.94
N LEU A 185 19.35 -19.85 18.83
CA LEU A 185 18.71 -18.54 19.02
C LEU A 185 18.88 -18.04 20.46
N SER A 186 18.80 -18.91 21.46
CA SER A 186 18.94 -18.53 22.87
C SER A 186 20.32 -17.96 23.23
N ARG A 187 21.36 -18.29 22.44
CA ARG A 187 22.70 -17.72 22.61
C ARG A 187 22.80 -16.31 22.04
N LEU A 188 22.00 -16.03 21.00
CA LEU A 188 22.04 -14.78 20.24
C LEU A 188 21.09 -13.73 20.81
N ALA A 189 19.89 -14.13 21.25
CA ALA A 189 18.83 -13.23 21.64
C ALA A 189 18.08 -13.69 22.90
N ASP A 190 17.37 -12.75 23.51
CA ASP A 190 16.46 -13.00 24.63
C ASP A 190 15.00 -13.09 24.15
N VAL A 191 14.69 -12.41 23.05
CA VAL A 191 13.39 -12.41 22.37
C VAL A 191 13.60 -12.67 20.88
N VAL A 192 12.80 -13.57 20.31
CA VAL A 192 12.70 -13.76 18.85
C VAL A 192 11.40 -13.16 18.34
N ILE A 193 11.47 -12.41 17.24
CA ILE A 193 10.33 -11.90 16.49
C ILE A 193 10.19 -12.78 15.26
N GLU A 194 9.19 -13.66 15.29
CA GLU A 194 8.83 -14.49 14.14
C GLU A 194 7.87 -13.71 13.24
N VAL A 195 8.26 -13.53 11.98
CA VAL A 195 7.50 -12.79 10.96
C VAL A 195 7.06 -13.76 9.87
N LEU A 196 5.75 -13.97 9.75
CA LEU A 196 5.15 -14.71 8.66
C LEU A 196 4.65 -13.73 7.61
N ILE A 197 5.03 -13.93 6.35
CA ILE A 197 4.60 -13.08 5.23
C ILE A 197 3.92 -13.93 4.18
N SER A 198 2.69 -13.56 3.88
CA SER A 198 1.88 -14.12 2.81
C SER A 198 1.10 -13.00 2.10
N SER A 199 0.29 -13.38 1.12
CA SER A 199 -0.60 -12.48 0.40
C SER A 199 -1.96 -13.14 0.24
N ARG A 200 -3.04 -12.36 0.34
CA ARG A 200 -4.41 -12.87 0.19
C ARG A 200 -5.23 -11.99 -0.75
N SER A 201 -6.29 -12.55 -1.31
CA SER A 201 -7.26 -11.79 -2.10
C SER A 201 -8.37 -11.23 -1.21
N VAL A 202 -8.66 -9.94 -1.33
CA VAL A 202 -9.68 -9.23 -0.53
C VAL A 202 -10.65 -8.54 -1.47
N SER A 203 -11.94 -8.85 -1.36
CA SER A 203 -13.00 -8.13 -2.09
C SER A 203 -13.39 -6.87 -1.33
N VAL A 204 -13.34 -5.72 -2.00
CA VAL A 204 -13.73 -4.42 -1.45
C VAL A 204 -14.92 -3.92 -2.25
N ARG A 205 -16.01 -3.61 -1.55
CA ARG A 205 -17.19 -3.00 -2.16
C ARG A 205 -16.96 -1.51 -2.39
N GLU A 206 -16.86 -1.11 -3.66
CA GLU A 206 -16.72 0.28 -4.04
C GLU A 206 -18.03 0.82 -4.63
N ILE A 207 -18.09 2.15 -4.80
CA ILE A 207 -19.24 2.82 -5.41
C ILE A 207 -19.47 2.31 -6.84
N SER A 208 -18.40 1.93 -7.55
CA SER A 208 -18.43 1.39 -8.91
C SER A 208 -18.64 -0.14 -8.98
N GLY A 209 -18.87 -0.80 -7.84
CA GLY A 209 -19.00 -2.25 -7.72
C GLY A 209 -17.89 -2.89 -6.89
N ASP A 210 -18.02 -4.20 -6.68
CA ASP A 210 -17.04 -4.98 -5.93
C ASP A 210 -15.75 -5.13 -6.74
N ARG A 211 -14.61 -4.93 -6.08
CA ARG A 211 -13.28 -5.07 -6.68
C ARG A 211 -12.39 -5.91 -5.79
N VAL A 212 -11.70 -6.87 -6.41
CA VAL A 212 -10.74 -7.73 -5.72
C VAL A 212 -9.36 -7.07 -5.73
N TYR A 213 -8.74 -7.05 -4.56
CA TYR A 213 -7.38 -6.56 -4.32
C TYR A 213 -6.50 -7.67 -3.78
N THR A 214 -5.22 -7.69 -4.17
CA THR A 214 -4.21 -8.48 -3.48
C THR A 214 -3.69 -7.67 -2.29
N ALA A 215 -3.90 -8.17 -1.08
CA ALA A 215 -3.46 -7.54 0.16
C ALA A 215 -2.31 -8.33 0.80
N PRO A 216 -1.34 -7.66 1.44
CA PRO A 216 -0.37 -8.35 2.27
C PRO A 216 -1.03 -8.93 3.51
N ASP A 217 -0.64 -10.14 3.87
CA ASP A 217 -0.95 -10.72 5.17
C ASP A 217 0.37 -11.02 5.89
N ILE A 218 0.75 -10.09 6.76
CA ILE A 218 1.96 -10.14 7.58
C ILE A 218 1.51 -10.40 9.01
N GLN A 219 2.10 -11.40 9.64
CA GLN A 219 1.88 -11.72 11.04
C GLN A 219 3.21 -11.70 11.75
N ALA A 220 3.27 -11.04 12.90
CA ALA A 220 4.48 -10.95 13.70
C ALA A 220 4.18 -11.38 15.13
N THR A 221 5.01 -12.26 15.68
CA THR A 221 4.90 -12.76 17.06
C THR A 221 6.25 -12.60 17.76
N ALA A 222 6.27 -11.88 18.88
CA ALA A 222 7.45 -11.73 19.72
C ALA A 222 7.39 -12.76 20.86
N ILE A 223 8.39 -13.63 20.92
CA ILE A 223 8.49 -14.75 21.84
C ILE A 223 9.74 -14.58 22.69
N ARG A 224 9.57 -14.53 24.01
CA ARG A 224 10.68 -14.54 24.94
C ARG A 224 11.24 -15.96 25.07
N LEU A 225 12.53 -16.13 24.78
CA LEU A 225 13.12 -17.45 24.59
C LEU A 225 13.23 -18.27 25.88
N ARG A 226 13.46 -17.59 27.02
CA ARG A 226 13.65 -18.24 28.34
C ARG A 226 12.45 -19.06 28.82
N ASP A 227 11.24 -18.60 28.52
CA ASP A 227 9.97 -19.13 29.04
C ASP A 227 8.95 -19.46 27.94
N SER A 228 9.30 -19.24 26.67
CA SER A 228 8.38 -19.38 25.51
C SER A 228 7.18 -18.45 25.56
N GLN A 229 7.21 -17.42 26.40
CA GLN A 229 6.05 -16.55 26.53
C GLN A 229 5.96 -15.65 25.31
N ILE A 230 4.78 -15.60 24.70
CA ILE A 230 4.44 -14.56 23.73
C ILE A 230 4.29 -13.25 24.50
N ILE A 231 5.13 -12.28 24.16
CA ILE A 231 5.14 -10.96 24.79
C ILE A 231 4.57 -9.87 23.90
N GLY A 232 4.29 -10.18 22.63
CA GLY A 232 3.48 -9.32 21.78
C GLY A 232 3.18 -9.94 20.42
N GLN A 233 2.11 -9.46 19.79
CA GLN A 233 1.65 -9.91 18.48
C GLN A 233 1.11 -8.74 17.65
N ALA A 234 1.27 -8.83 16.34
CA ALA A 234 0.66 -7.88 15.41
C ALA A 234 0.37 -8.56 14.08
N ASN A 235 -0.67 -8.09 13.39
CA ASN A 235 -1.01 -8.56 12.06
C ASN A 235 -1.36 -7.39 11.12
N ALA A 236 -1.20 -7.59 9.81
CA ALA A 236 -1.59 -6.59 8.81
C ALA A 236 -3.11 -6.47 8.66
N THR A 237 -3.85 -7.55 8.98
CA THR A 237 -5.31 -7.58 8.86
C THR A 237 -5.99 -6.57 9.79
N ASP A 238 -5.54 -6.46 11.04
CA ASP A 238 -6.10 -5.55 12.03
C ASP A 238 -5.76 -4.09 11.69
N LEU A 239 -4.60 -3.85 11.08
CA LEU A 239 -4.24 -2.54 10.53
C LEU A 239 -5.19 -2.12 9.40
N LEU A 240 -5.49 -3.05 8.50
CA LEU A 240 -6.43 -2.83 7.39
C LEU A 240 -7.86 -2.64 7.89
N ALA A 241 -8.28 -3.39 8.90
CA ALA A 241 -9.62 -3.31 9.49
C ALA A 241 -9.90 -1.94 10.13
N ARG A 242 -8.85 -1.22 10.55
CA ARG A 242 -8.96 0.15 11.11
C ARG A 242 -9.12 1.23 10.02
N GLN A 243 -8.94 0.89 8.75
CA GLN A 243 -8.99 1.87 7.66
C GLN A 243 -10.42 2.14 7.22
N PRO A 244 -10.87 3.41 7.18
CA PRO A 244 -12.23 3.74 6.74
C PRO A 244 -12.46 3.47 5.25
N ASN A 245 -11.39 3.45 4.45
CA ASN A 245 -11.44 3.12 3.03
C ASN A 245 -10.34 2.11 2.69
N LEU A 246 -10.70 0.83 2.76
CA LEU A 246 -9.80 -0.30 2.54
C LEU A 246 -9.15 -0.27 1.15
N GLY A 247 -9.92 0.02 0.10
CA GLY A 247 -9.40 0.12 -1.26
C GLY A 247 -8.40 1.26 -1.43
N ALA A 248 -8.65 2.43 -0.80
CA ALA A 248 -7.69 3.53 -0.79
C ALA A 248 -6.40 3.17 -0.04
N ALA A 249 -6.51 2.56 1.15
CA ALA A 249 -5.34 2.15 1.93
C ALA A 249 -4.47 1.13 1.20
N LEU A 250 -5.07 0.13 0.55
CA LEU A 250 -4.33 -0.88 -0.23
C LEU A 250 -3.60 -0.30 -1.45
N ARG A 251 -4.14 0.76 -2.05
CA ARG A 251 -3.50 1.45 -3.19
C ARG A 251 -2.45 2.48 -2.76
N ALA A 252 -2.66 3.08 -1.60
CA ALA A 252 -1.82 4.15 -1.07
C ALA A 252 -0.52 3.63 -0.43
N ASN A 253 -0.52 2.40 0.10
CA ASN A 253 0.58 1.87 0.88
C ASN A 253 1.31 0.74 0.15
N THR A 254 2.63 0.83 0.16
CA THR A 254 3.55 -0.18 -0.34
C THR A 254 3.71 -1.36 0.63
N ILE A 255 4.20 -2.50 0.15
CA ILE A 255 4.50 -3.65 1.02
C ILE A 255 5.51 -3.29 2.12
N GLN A 256 6.46 -2.40 1.83
CA GLN A 256 7.40 -1.88 2.82
C GLN A 256 6.68 -1.11 3.93
N GLU A 257 5.75 -0.22 3.58
CA GLU A 257 4.95 0.54 4.55
C GLU A 257 4.05 -0.37 5.40
N PHE A 258 3.47 -1.42 4.81
CA PHE A 258 2.76 -2.45 5.58
C PHE A 258 3.68 -3.14 6.58
N THR A 259 4.87 -3.53 6.14
CA THR A 259 5.85 -4.23 6.97
C THR A 259 6.30 -3.37 8.15
N GLU A 260 6.66 -2.11 7.91
CA GLU A 260 7.02 -1.17 8.98
C GLU A 260 5.85 -0.86 9.91
N SER A 261 4.64 -0.74 9.38
CA SER A 261 3.44 -0.50 10.20
C SER A 261 3.15 -1.66 11.14
N VAL A 262 3.30 -2.91 10.68
CA VAL A 262 3.15 -4.09 11.53
C VAL A 262 4.25 -4.13 12.60
N ALA A 263 5.49 -3.77 12.26
CA ALA A 263 6.57 -3.67 13.24
C ALA A 263 6.28 -2.65 14.34
N LEU A 264 5.73 -1.48 13.99
CA LEU A 264 5.32 -0.47 14.96
C LEU A 264 4.18 -0.99 15.86
N VAL A 265 3.14 -1.59 15.29
CA VAL A 265 2.04 -2.16 16.09
C VAL A 265 2.54 -3.28 17.01
N LEU A 266 3.47 -4.11 16.56
CA LEU A 266 4.10 -5.12 17.41
C LEU A 266 4.80 -4.48 18.61
N MET A 267 5.58 -3.41 18.39
CA MET A 267 6.23 -2.69 19.48
C MET A 267 5.21 -2.09 20.46
N GLN A 268 4.10 -1.55 19.95
CA GLN A 268 3.02 -1.07 20.78
C GLN A 268 2.44 -2.20 21.64
N ASP A 269 2.12 -3.35 21.04
CA ASP A 269 1.56 -4.48 21.76
C ASP A 269 2.52 -5.05 22.81
N ILE A 270 3.83 -5.15 22.48
CA ILE A 270 4.85 -5.52 23.45
C ILE A 270 4.84 -4.55 24.63
N ALA A 271 4.82 -3.23 24.37
CA ALA A 271 4.84 -2.20 25.41
C ALA A 271 3.62 -2.27 26.34
N LEU A 272 2.45 -2.63 25.79
CA LEU A 272 1.20 -2.78 26.55
C LEU A 272 1.17 -4.07 27.39
N ASN A 273 1.88 -5.11 26.96
CA ASN A 273 1.93 -6.41 27.65
C ASN A 273 3.04 -6.49 28.72
N VAL A 274 3.87 -5.46 28.87
CA VAL A 274 4.89 -5.40 29.93
C VAL A 274 4.22 -5.12 31.27
N LYS A 275 4.30 -6.09 32.18
CA LYS A 275 3.83 -5.96 33.56
C LYS A 275 4.93 -5.42 34.47
#